data_AF-A0A1R2CF77-F1
#
_entry.id   AF-A0A1R2CF77-F1
#
_cell.length_a   1.000
_cell.length_b   1.000
_cell.length_c   1.000
_cell.angle_alpha   90.00
_cell.angle_beta   90.00
_cell.angle_gamma   90.00
#
_symmetry.space_group_name_H-M   'P 1'
#
loop_
_entity.id
_entity.type
_entity.pdbx_description
1 polymer ?
#
loop_
_entity_poly.entity_id
_entity_poly.type
_entity_poly.pdbx_seq_one_letter_code
_entity_poly.pdbx_strand_id
1 'polypeptide(L)'
;MIWYMLIEVIFCIIHCPPSFNQVFTFEQYGGSLDYSLDMFAFLIMLGRIYLIWRIFEHYSSWNDEDSEEICNSCLCEGGVKFAIKAELKERPYTVVISVLVLSIMVFGVALRTAERPFMQISGKDWDYVWNGMWCIIITMSTVGYGDFYPITHLGRVIDVVACFWGTFLVSLMVLSLTISSELTPQERKAYDSIKKKEDRKNLEIAASNTIKSALRLRLFLKKNPMIADKNKAGLINKFKNALIKYRVLKRNIKASEQDAPFEYILAKLNEKVSYGLEEIKNKCYVYKTLLARLDTSETNQLQLKVYVENLKDLNAKVLNKLEVIKKGRRL
;
A
#
# COMPACT_ATOMS: atom_id res chain seq x y z
N MET A 1 -14.67 -24.00 15.38
CA MET A 1 -13.56 -24.74 14.74
C MET A 1 -14.00 -26.11 14.23
N ILE A 2 -14.59 -26.99 15.07
CA ILE A 2 -15.01 -28.35 14.69
C ILE A 2 -16.03 -28.40 13.53
N TRP A 3 -17.04 -27.54 13.52
CA TRP A 3 -18.02 -27.49 12.43
C TRP A 3 -17.40 -27.17 11.06
N TYR A 4 -16.41 -26.29 10.99
CA TYR A 4 -15.69 -25.99 9.75
C TYR A 4 -14.87 -27.20 9.27
N MET A 5 -14.20 -27.90 10.20
CA MET A 5 -13.47 -29.13 9.86
C MET A 5 -14.41 -30.22 9.35
N LEU A 6 -15.61 -30.37 9.93
CA LEU A 6 -16.59 -31.36 9.46
C LEU A 6 -17.08 -31.04 8.04
N ILE A 7 -17.37 -29.77 7.75
CA ILE A 7 -17.76 -29.33 6.39
C ILE A 7 -16.63 -29.61 5.40
N GLU A 8 -15.38 -29.33 5.79
CA GLU A 8 -14.21 -29.55 4.96
C GLU A 8 -14.00 -31.04 4.65
N VAL A 9 -14.13 -31.90 5.66
CA VAL A 9 -14.05 -33.36 5.50
C VAL A 9 -15.16 -33.87 4.59
N ILE A 10 -16.40 -33.41 4.77
CA ILE A 10 -17.54 -33.78 3.91
C ILE A 10 -17.26 -33.38 2.46
N PHE A 11 -16.74 -32.17 2.23
CA PHE A 11 -16.40 -31.68 0.90
C PHE A 11 -15.26 -32.50 0.25
N CYS A 12 -14.23 -32.84 1.03
CA CYS A 12 -13.09 -33.65 0.57
C CYS A 12 -13.42 -35.14 0.39
N ILE A 13 -14.51 -35.63 0.97
CA ILE A 13 -15.00 -37.01 0.75
C ILE A 13 -15.70 -37.14 -0.60
N ILE A 14 -16.25 -36.08 -1.19
CA ILE A 14 -16.95 -36.17 -2.49
C ILE A 14 -15.97 -36.52 -3.60
N HIS A 15 -15.93 -37.78 -4.02
CA HIS A 15 -15.10 -38.31 -5.11
C HIS A 15 -15.98 -39.16 -6.05
N CYS A 16 -15.48 -39.48 -7.24
CA CYS A 16 -16.14 -40.46 -8.12
C CYS A 16 -15.74 -41.88 -7.70
N PRO A 17 -16.61 -42.67 -7.05
CA PRO A 17 -16.31 -44.07 -6.82
C PRO A 17 -16.38 -44.83 -8.16
N PRO A 18 -15.47 -45.79 -8.40
CA PRO A 18 -15.55 -46.62 -9.58
C PRO A 18 -16.88 -47.39 -9.61
N SER A 19 -17.51 -47.48 -10.80
CA SER A 19 -18.75 -48.22 -11.08
C SER A 19 -20.09 -47.52 -10.81
N PHE A 20 -20.12 -46.23 -10.44
CA PHE A 20 -21.36 -45.49 -10.20
C PHE A 20 -21.68 -44.46 -11.30
N ASN A 21 -22.06 -44.93 -12.49
CA ASN A 21 -22.36 -44.06 -13.64
C ASN A 21 -23.87 -43.90 -13.83
N GLN A 22 -24.50 -43.04 -13.02
CA GLN A 22 -25.86 -42.59 -13.31
C GLN A 22 -25.81 -41.39 -14.26
N VAL A 23 -26.60 -41.46 -15.33
CA VAL A 23 -26.72 -40.40 -16.33
C VAL A 23 -28.06 -39.72 -16.18
N PHE A 24 -28.05 -38.39 -16.14
CA PHE A 24 -29.24 -37.55 -16.17
C PHE A 24 -29.39 -36.96 -17.56
N THR A 25 -30.52 -37.24 -18.20
CA THR A 25 -30.86 -36.68 -19.50
C THR A 25 -31.71 -35.44 -19.32
N PHE A 26 -31.27 -34.31 -19.87
CA PHE A 26 -32.03 -33.05 -19.88
C PHE A 26 -32.26 -32.61 -21.32
N GLU A 27 -33.47 -32.19 -21.66
CA GLU A 27 -33.69 -31.58 -22.96
C GLU A 27 -33.36 -30.09 -22.92
N GLN A 28 -32.43 -29.65 -23.77
CA GLN A 28 -32.07 -28.25 -23.90
C GLN A 28 -31.86 -27.89 -25.38
N TYR A 29 -32.46 -26.78 -25.81
CA TYR A 29 -32.33 -26.23 -27.16
C TYR A 29 -32.54 -27.26 -28.30
N GLY A 30 -33.47 -28.20 -28.12
CA GLY A 30 -33.82 -29.20 -29.13
C GLY A 30 -32.90 -30.43 -29.20
N GLY A 31 -32.04 -30.65 -28.20
CA GLY A 31 -31.27 -31.88 -28.05
C GLY A 31 -31.21 -32.39 -26.61
N SER A 32 -30.84 -33.66 -26.44
CA SER A 32 -30.67 -34.32 -25.14
C SER A 32 -29.24 -34.15 -24.62
N LEU A 33 -29.12 -33.55 -23.44
CA LEU A 33 -27.89 -33.41 -22.65
C LEU A 33 -27.77 -34.55 -21.65
N ASP A 34 -26.73 -35.35 -21.79
CA ASP A 34 -26.46 -36.48 -20.92
C ASP A 34 -25.40 -36.10 -19.89
N TYR A 35 -25.83 -35.61 -18.72
CA TYR A 35 -24.92 -35.29 -17.62
C TYR A 35 -24.69 -36.50 -16.74
N SER A 36 -23.44 -36.96 -16.67
CA SER A 36 -23.04 -38.04 -15.75
C SER A 36 -22.79 -37.49 -14.34
N LEU A 37 -23.10 -38.26 -13.29
CA LEU A 37 -22.76 -37.90 -11.91
C LEU A 37 -21.27 -37.61 -11.72
N ASP A 38 -20.41 -38.33 -12.45
CA ASP A 38 -18.96 -38.13 -12.41
C ASP A 38 -18.54 -36.71 -12.77
N MET A 39 -19.26 -36.08 -13.71
CA MET A 39 -18.99 -34.70 -14.09
C MET A 39 -19.28 -33.74 -12.93
N PHE A 40 -20.39 -33.91 -12.22
CA PHE A 40 -20.72 -33.06 -11.07
C PHE A 40 -19.74 -33.27 -9.93
N ALA A 41 -19.40 -34.53 -9.63
CA ALA A 41 -18.38 -34.86 -8.65
C ALA A 41 -17.02 -34.26 -9.04
N PHE A 42 -16.64 -34.29 -10.32
CA PHE A 42 -15.42 -33.65 -10.82
C PHE A 42 -15.43 -32.13 -10.66
N LEU A 43 -16.53 -31.45 -10.99
CA LEU A 43 -16.67 -30.01 -10.77
C LEU A 43 -16.55 -29.65 -9.27
N ILE A 44 -17.09 -30.47 -8.37
CA ILE A 44 -16.93 -30.31 -6.92
C ILE A 44 -15.47 -30.54 -6.51
N MET A 45 -14.80 -31.55 -7.09
CA MET A 45 -13.38 -31.83 -6.83
C MET A 45 -12.46 -30.68 -7.29
N LEU A 46 -12.78 -29.97 -8.38
CA LEU A 46 -12.05 -28.75 -8.78
C LEU A 46 -12.13 -27.65 -7.73
N GLY A 47 -13.24 -27.58 -6.98
CA GLY A 47 -13.41 -26.66 -5.87
C GLY A 47 -12.39 -26.84 -4.75
N ARG A 48 -11.68 -27.98 -4.68
CA ARG A 48 -10.62 -28.26 -3.69
C ARG A 48 -9.36 -27.41 -3.87
N ILE A 49 -9.34 -26.52 -4.85
CA ILE A 49 -8.24 -25.60 -5.06
C ILE A 49 -7.93 -24.69 -3.87
N TYR A 50 -8.90 -24.48 -2.97
CA TYR A 50 -8.65 -23.77 -1.71
C TYR A 50 -7.60 -24.48 -0.84
N LEU A 51 -7.33 -25.77 -1.04
CA LEU A 51 -6.24 -26.48 -0.35
C LEU A 51 -4.87 -25.98 -0.81
N ILE A 52 -4.71 -25.64 -2.10
CA ILE A 52 -3.48 -24.98 -2.60
C ILE A 52 -3.31 -23.62 -1.93
N TRP A 53 -4.41 -22.87 -1.79
CA TRP A 53 -4.40 -21.61 -1.06
C TRP A 53 -4.01 -21.78 0.41
N ARG A 54 -4.48 -22.85 1.07
CA ARG A 54 -4.12 -23.16 2.45
C ARG A 54 -2.64 -23.55 2.61
N ILE A 55 -2.09 -24.28 1.64
CA ILE A 55 -0.65 -24.57 1.59
C ILE A 55 0.13 -23.26 1.43
N PHE A 56 -0.30 -22.37 0.52
CA PHE A 56 0.31 -21.06 0.36
C PHE A 56 0.28 -20.24 1.66
N GLU A 57 -0.84 -20.22 2.38
CA GLU A 57 -0.97 -19.56 3.68
C GLU A 57 -0.01 -20.12 4.74
N HIS A 58 0.22 -21.43 4.75
CA HIS A 58 1.10 -22.06 5.73
C HIS A 58 2.59 -21.93 5.39
N TYR A 59 2.95 -21.94 4.10
CA TYR A 59 4.35 -21.81 3.65
C TYR A 59 4.77 -20.36 3.39
N SER A 60 3.85 -19.40 3.47
CA SER A 60 4.19 -17.99 3.33
C SER A 60 5.01 -17.54 4.55
N SER A 61 6.22 -17.05 4.30
CA SER A 61 7.11 -16.54 5.36
C SER A 61 6.49 -15.43 6.21
N TRP A 62 5.48 -14.74 5.68
CA TRP A 62 4.77 -13.65 6.36
C TRP A 62 3.73 -14.13 7.38
N ASN A 63 3.48 -15.44 7.46
CA ASN A 63 2.52 -16.04 8.37
C ASN A 63 3.20 -17.01 9.38
N ASP A 64 4.52 -16.97 9.47
CA ASP A 64 5.30 -17.71 10.48
C ASP A 64 5.11 -17.11 11.89
N GLU A 65 5.39 -17.90 12.92
CA GLU A 65 5.31 -17.48 14.34
C GLU A 65 6.20 -16.26 14.63
N ASP A 66 7.41 -16.23 14.05
CA ASP A 66 8.34 -15.10 14.13
C ASP A 66 7.72 -13.81 13.53
N SER A 67 7.03 -13.95 12.39
CA SER A 67 6.35 -12.84 11.72
C SER A 67 5.17 -12.31 12.55
N GLU A 68 4.47 -13.19 13.27
CA GLU A 68 3.39 -12.81 14.19
C GLU A 68 3.92 -12.06 15.43
N GLU A 69 5.04 -12.49 16.01
CA GLU A 69 5.70 -11.77 17.10
C GLU A 69 6.09 -10.35 16.68
N ILE A 70 6.68 -10.19 15.49
CA ILE A 70 7.04 -8.89 14.93
C ILE A 70 5.79 -8.02 14.71
N CYS A 71 4.70 -8.59 14.18
CA CYS A 71 3.45 -7.87 13.99
C CYS A 71 2.88 -7.35 15.32
N ASN A 72 2.87 -8.20 16.35
CA ASN A 72 2.41 -7.84 17.69
C ASN A 72 3.27 -6.73 18.31
N SER A 73 4.59 -6.77 18.10
CA SER A 73 5.50 -5.69 18.53
C SER A 73 5.19 -4.33 17.86
N CYS A 74 4.66 -4.38 16.63
CA CYS A 74 4.24 -3.21 15.86
C CYS A 74 2.79 -2.79 16.12
N LEU A 75 2.08 -3.40 17.08
CA LEU A 75 0.64 -3.20 17.33
C LEU A 75 -0.24 -3.51 16.10
N CYS A 76 0.18 -4.49 15.30
CA CYS A 76 -0.53 -4.96 14.12
C CYS A 76 -0.99 -6.41 14.31
N GLU A 77 -2.23 -6.72 13.93
CA GLU A 77 -2.69 -8.10 13.88
C GLU A 77 -2.02 -8.82 12.71
N GLY A 78 -1.25 -9.87 13.03
CA GLY A 78 -0.70 -10.81 12.06
C GLY A 78 -1.78 -11.67 11.40
N GLY A 79 -1.34 -12.60 10.54
CA GLY A 79 -2.21 -13.59 9.92
C GLY A 79 -2.39 -13.43 8.41
N VAL A 80 -3.30 -14.23 7.84
CA VAL A 80 -3.48 -14.41 6.39
C VAL A 80 -3.68 -13.10 5.63
N LYS A 81 -4.48 -12.19 6.18
CA LYS A 81 -4.77 -10.89 5.53
C LYS A 81 -3.51 -10.02 5.43
N PHE A 82 -2.62 -10.10 6.42
CA PHE A 82 -1.34 -9.41 6.39
C PHE A 82 -0.41 -10.09 5.39
N ALA A 83 -0.30 -11.42 5.43
CA ALA A 83 0.53 -12.20 4.52
C ALA A 83 0.21 -11.93 3.05
N ILE A 84 -1.07 -11.92 2.66
CA ILE A 84 -1.49 -11.59 1.28
C ILE A 84 -1.04 -10.18 0.88
N LYS A 85 -1.22 -9.20 1.78
CA LYS A 85 -0.84 -7.81 1.51
C LYS A 85 0.68 -7.65 1.40
N ALA A 86 1.43 -8.38 2.22
CA ALA A 86 2.88 -8.39 2.21
C ALA A 86 3.42 -9.04 0.93
N GLU A 87 2.88 -10.20 0.53
CA GLU A 87 3.30 -10.90 -0.69
C GLU A 87 2.99 -10.08 -1.95
N LEU A 88 1.80 -9.47 -2.01
CA LEU A 88 1.43 -8.57 -3.11
C LEU A 88 2.33 -7.33 -3.18
N LYS A 89 2.93 -6.91 -2.05
CA LYS A 89 3.86 -5.79 -2.00
C LYS A 89 5.29 -6.17 -2.41
N GLU A 90 5.77 -7.35 -2.01
CA GLU A 90 7.12 -7.80 -2.36
C GLU A 90 7.21 -8.26 -3.82
N ARG A 91 6.28 -9.12 -4.27
CA ARG A 91 6.34 -9.78 -5.58
C ARG A 91 4.99 -9.75 -6.31
N PRO A 92 4.45 -8.56 -6.60
CA PRO A 92 3.10 -8.42 -7.16
C PRO A 92 2.88 -9.22 -8.45
N TYR A 93 3.83 -9.13 -9.39
CA TYR A 93 3.69 -9.77 -10.70
C TYR A 93 3.67 -11.29 -10.63
N THR A 94 4.56 -11.87 -9.83
CA THR A 94 4.65 -13.32 -9.67
C THR A 94 3.37 -13.89 -9.05
N VAL A 95 2.84 -13.22 -8.02
CA VAL A 95 1.58 -13.60 -7.38
C VAL A 95 0.42 -13.52 -8.37
N VAL A 96 0.22 -12.37 -9.02
CA VAL A 96 -0.91 -12.17 -9.95
C VAL A 96 -0.85 -13.13 -11.14
N ILE A 97 0.32 -13.33 -11.74
CA ILE A 97 0.50 -14.26 -12.87
C ILE A 97 0.23 -15.70 -12.44
N SER A 98 0.72 -16.12 -11.27
CA SER A 98 0.49 -17.48 -10.78
C SER A 98 -0.99 -17.78 -10.55
N VAL A 99 -1.73 -16.84 -9.94
CA VAL A 99 -3.18 -16.94 -9.72
C VAL A 99 -3.94 -16.92 -11.05
N LEU A 100 -3.51 -16.11 -12.01
CA LEU A 100 -4.11 -16.05 -13.35
C LEU A 100 -3.97 -17.40 -14.06
N VAL A 101 -2.76 -17.94 -14.16
CA VAL A 101 -2.49 -19.23 -14.82
C VAL A 101 -3.28 -20.36 -14.17
N LEU A 102 -3.29 -20.40 -12.83
CA LEU A 102 -4.04 -21.38 -12.07
C LEU A 102 -5.56 -21.26 -12.34
N SER A 103 -6.09 -20.04 -12.37
CA SER A 103 -7.51 -19.80 -12.65
C SER A 103 -7.91 -20.17 -14.08
N ILE A 104 -7.07 -19.90 -15.08
CA ILE A 104 -7.30 -20.32 -16.46
C ILE A 104 -7.37 -21.85 -16.56
N MET A 105 -6.47 -22.55 -15.87
CA MET A 105 -6.46 -24.01 -15.85
C MET A 105 -7.75 -24.57 -15.24
N VAL A 106 -8.22 -23.99 -14.13
CA VAL A 106 -9.40 -24.47 -13.40
C VAL A 106 -10.69 -24.17 -14.15
N PHE A 107 -10.90 -22.91 -14.53
CA PHE A 107 -12.10 -22.52 -15.27
C PHE A 107 -12.11 -23.16 -16.66
N GLY A 108 -10.96 -23.31 -17.33
CA GLY A 108 -10.86 -23.93 -18.65
C GLY A 108 -11.24 -25.41 -18.62
N VAL A 109 -10.77 -26.15 -17.60
CA VAL A 109 -11.15 -27.55 -17.38
C VAL A 109 -12.62 -27.66 -16.95
N ALA A 110 -13.12 -26.78 -16.08
CA ALA A 110 -14.52 -26.75 -15.68
C ALA A 110 -15.48 -26.50 -16.86
N LEU A 111 -15.16 -25.50 -17.70
CA LEU A 111 -15.94 -25.14 -18.89
C LEU A 111 -15.96 -26.29 -19.90
N ARG A 112 -14.79 -26.89 -20.17
CA ARG A 112 -14.67 -28.05 -21.05
C ARG A 112 -15.57 -29.20 -20.58
N THR A 113 -15.52 -29.53 -19.28
CA THR A 113 -16.35 -30.61 -18.73
C THR A 113 -17.84 -30.29 -18.85
N ALA A 114 -18.24 -29.02 -18.65
CA ALA A 114 -19.63 -28.58 -18.78
C ALA A 114 -20.19 -28.67 -20.20
N GLU A 115 -19.39 -28.35 -21.22
CA GLU A 115 -19.82 -28.30 -22.62
C GLU A 115 -19.64 -29.63 -23.37
N ARG A 116 -18.82 -30.55 -22.87
CA ARG A 116 -18.53 -31.83 -23.54
C ARG A 116 -19.78 -32.64 -23.91
N PRO A 117 -20.82 -32.77 -23.04
CA PRO A 117 -22.04 -33.53 -23.38
C PRO A 117 -22.83 -32.93 -24.55
N PHE A 118 -22.64 -31.63 -24.84
CA PHE A 118 -23.37 -30.91 -25.89
C PHE A 118 -22.59 -30.81 -27.22
N MET A 119 -21.41 -31.44 -27.31
CA MET A 119 -20.51 -31.33 -28.46
C MET A 119 -21.17 -31.76 -29.78
N GLN A 120 -21.94 -32.86 -29.78
CA GLN A 120 -22.59 -33.38 -30.99
C GLN A 120 -23.61 -32.40 -31.60
N ILE A 121 -24.26 -31.58 -30.77
CA ILE A 121 -25.28 -30.62 -31.20
C ILE A 121 -24.65 -29.26 -31.51
N SER A 122 -23.64 -28.84 -30.74
CA SER A 122 -22.96 -27.57 -30.96
C SER A 122 -22.07 -27.55 -32.22
N GLY A 123 -21.63 -28.71 -32.71
CA GLY A 123 -20.66 -28.80 -33.82
C GLY A 123 -19.30 -28.18 -33.52
N LYS A 124 -18.96 -27.99 -32.24
CA LYS A 124 -17.67 -27.43 -31.77
C LYS A 124 -16.88 -28.50 -31.03
N ASP A 125 -15.58 -28.58 -31.29
CA ASP A 125 -14.71 -29.58 -30.70
C ASP A 125 -14.28 -29.19 -29.27
N TRP A 126 -14.91 -29.80 -28.27
CA TRP A 126 -14.58 -29.63 -26.84
C TRP A 126 -13.70 -30.77 -26.27
N ASP A 127 -13.21 -31.67 -27.13
CA ASP A 127 -12.37 -32.80 -26.71
C ASP A 127 -10.94 -32.40 -26.32
N TYR A 128 -10.43 -31.27 -26.82
CA TYR A 128 -9.14 -30.72 -26.42
C TYR A 128 -9.29 -29.77 -25.23
N VAL A 129 -8.54 -30.00 -24.15
CA VAL A 129 -8.57 -29.11 -22.95
C VAL A 129 -8.16 -27.69 -23.34
N TRP A 130 -7.24 -27.55 -24.28
CA TRP A 130 -6.73 -26.28 -24.78
C TRP A 130 -7.83 -25.38 -25.35
N ASN A 131 -8.90 -25.94 -25.95
CA ASN A 131 -10.02 -25.13 -26.46
C ASN A 131 -10.83 -24.51 -25.30
N GLY A 132 -11.00 -25.25 -24.20
CA GLY A 132 -11.61 -24.72 -22.97
C GLY A 132 -10.75 -23.62 -22.33
N MET A 133 -9.43 -23.83 -22.26
CA MET A 133 -8.50 -22.80 -21.75
C MET A 133 -8.48 -21.56 -22.65
N TRP A 134 -8.46 -21.73 -23.97
CA TRP A 134 -8.51 -20.65 -24.96
C TRP A 134 -9.77 -19.79 -24.80
N CYS A 135 -10.94 -20.44 -24.71
CA CYS A 135 -12.21 -19.75 -24.47
C CYS A 135 -12.15 -18.91 -23.19
N ILE A 136 -11.67 -19.50 -22.08
CA ILE A 136 -11.54 -18.78 -20.80
C ILE A 136 -10.52 -17.64 -20.87
N ILE A 137 -9.38 -17.80 -21.56
CA ILE A 137 -8.38 -16.73 -21.72
C ILE A 137 -9.03 -15.52 -22.39
N ILE A 138 -9.78 -15.75 -23.47
CA ILE A 138 -10.47 -14.70 -24.24
C ILE A 138 -11.60 -14.05 -23.44
N THR A 139 -12.35 -14.84 -22.68
CA THR A 139 -13.41 -14.32 -21.79
C THR A 139 -12.81 -13.47 -20.68
N MET A 140 -11.78 -13.95 -19.98
CA MET A 140 -11.11 -13.23 -18.90
C MET A 140 -10.43 -11.95 -19.39
N SER A 141 -9.89 -11.96 -20.61
CA SER A 141 -9.34 -10.76 -21.24
C SER A 141 -10.40 -9.85 -21.84
N THR A 142 -11.69 -10.19 -21.73
CA THR A 142 -12.84 -9.42 -22.26
C THR A 142 -12.81 -9.22 -23.79
N VAL A 143 -12.08 -10.07 -24.52
CA VAL A 143 -11.91 -9.93 -25.98
C VAL A 143 -13.10 -10.53 -26.73
N GLY A 144 -13.51 -11.75 -26.37
CA GLY A 144 -14.69 -12.42 -26.92
C GLY A 144 -14.68 -12.64 -28.44
N TYR A 145 -13.72 -13.37 -29.01
CA TYR A 145 -13.71 -13.67 -30.46
C TYR A 145 -14.96 -14.42 -30.95
N GLY A 146 -15.57 -15.25 -30.09
CA GLY A 146 -16.81 -15.96 -30.40
C GLY A 146 -16.63 -17.22 -31.26
N ASP A 147 -15.39 -17.67 -31.46
CA ASP A 147 -15.06 -18.95 -32.08
C ASP A 147 -15.46 -20.13 -31.18
N PHE A 148 -15.13 -20.05 -29.89
CA PHE A 148 -15.63 -20.93 -28.83
C PHE A 148 -16.47 -20.14 -27.84
N TYR A 149 -17.66 -20.65 -27.53
CA TYR A 149 -18.56 -20.08 -26.53
C TYR A 149 -19.47 -21.16 -25.96
N PRO A 150 -19.79 -21.09 -24.65
CA PRO A 150 -20.66 -22.07 -24.00
C PRO A 150 -22.13 -21.92 -24.41
N ILE A 151 -22.79 -23.05 -24.67
CA ILE A 151 -24.21 -23.10 -24.98
C ILE A 151 -25.00 -23.64 -23.79
N THR A 152 -24.40 -24.53 -22.99
CA THR A 152 -25.06 -25.13 -21.83
C THR A 152 -25.29 -24.10 -20.72
N HIS A 153 -26.35 -24.29 -19.92
CA HIS A 153 -26.62 -23.38 -18.80
C HIS A 153 -25.48 -23.38 -17.77
N LEU A 154 -24.89 -24.55 -17.50
CA LEU A 154 -23.73 -24.67 -16.60
C LEU A 154 -22.50 -23.96 -17.14
N GLY A 155 -22.17 -24.16 -18.42
CA GLY A 155 -21.03 -23.49 -19.06
C GLY A 155 -21.18 -21.97 -19.04
N ARG A 156 -22.39 -21.45 -19.28
CA ARG A 156 -22.67 -20.01 -19.19
C ARG A 156 -22.47 -19.45 -17.78
N VAL A 157 -22.88 -20.18 -16.74
CA VAL A 157 -22.64 -19.75 -15.35
C VAL A 157 -21.14 -19.71 -15.05
N ILE A 158 -20.39 -20.73 -15.46
CA ILE A 158 -18.93 -20.79 -15.30
C ILE A 158 -18.26 -19.62 -16.02
N ASP A 159 -18.68 -19.32 -17.25
CA ASP A 159 -18.11 -18.25 -18.07
C ASP A 159 -18.39 -16.85 -17.48
N VAL A 160 -19.59 -16.62 -16.94
CA VAL A 160 -19.92 -15.38 -16.22
C VAL A 160 -19.04 -15.21 -14.97
N VAL A 161 -18.86 -16.26 -14.17
CA VAL A 161 -17.98 -16.22 -12.98
C VAL A 161 -16.53 -15.98 -13.39
N ALA A 162 -16.05 -16.65 -14.44
CA ALA A 162 -14.71 -16.46 -14.98
C ALA A 162 -14.48 -15.03 -15.49
N CYS A 163 -15.49 -14.41 -16.11
CA CYS A 163 -15.42 -13.01 -16.56
C CYS A 163 -15.26 -12.03 -15.39
N PHE A 164 -16.08 -12.16 -14.34
CA PHE A 164 -15.92 -11.32 -13.13
C PHE A 164 -14.58 -11.56 -12.43
N TRP A 165 -14.13 -12.81 -12.35
CA TRP A 165 -12.82 -13.13 -11.77
C TRP A 165 -11.66 -12.58 -12.60
N GLY A 166 -11.73 -12.69 -13.92
CA GLY A 166 -10.72 -12.15 -14.84
C GLY A 166 -10.59 -10.63 -14.74
N THR A 167 -11.71 -9.91 -14.76
CA THR A 167 -11.73 -8.45 -14.59
C THR A 167 -11.17 -8.01 -13.23
N PHE A 168 -11.44 -8.76 -12.16
CA PHE A 168 -10.83 -8.55 -10.85
C PHE A 168 -9.29 -8.72 -10.89
N LEU A 169 -8.78 -9.78 -11.51
CA LEU A 169 -7.34 -10.02 -11.65
C LEU A 169 -6.63 -8.95 -12.49
N VAL A 170 -7.25 -8.51 -13.60
CA VAL A 170 -6.72 -7.42 -14.43
C VAL A 170 -6.63 -6.12 -13.61
N SER A 171 -7.64 -5.82 -12.78
CA SER A 171 -7.60 -4.66 -11.89
C SER A 171 -6.43 -4.73 -10.90
N LEU A 172 -6.18 -5.91 -10.30
CA LEU A 172 -5.02 -6.12 -9.42
C LEU A 172 -3.68 -5.96 -10.15
N MET A 173 -3.60 -6.40 -11.41
CA MET A 173 -2.40 -6.21 -12.24
C MET A 173 -2.11 -4.71 -12.48
N VAL A 174 -3.13 -3.92 -12.79
CA VAL A 174 -3.00 -2.46 -12.98
C VAL A 174 -2.56 -1.77 -11.68
N LEU A 175 -3.14 -2.16 -10.54
CA LEU A 175 -2.74 -1.66 -9.23
C LEU A 175 -1.26 -1.97 -8.94
N SER A 176 -0.85 -3.20 -9.20
CA SER A 176 0.53 -3.68 -9.04
C SER A 176 1.53 -2.89 -9.89
N LEU A 177 1.16 -2.63 -11.16
CA LEU A 177 1.95 -1.80 -12.07
C LEU A 177 2.08 -0.37 -11.55
N THR A 178 1.00 0.19 -10.99
CA THR A 178 0.97 1.54 -10.44
C THR A 178 1.95 1.65 -9.27
N ILE A 179 1.85 0.76 -8.28
CA ILE A 179 2.72 0.73 -7.11
C ILE A 179 4.18 0.54 -7.51
N SER A 180 4.46 -0.35 -8.45
CA SER A 180 5.84 -0.62 -8.91
C SER A 180 6.43 0.53 -9.72
N SER A 181 5.59 1.36 -10.33
CA SER A 181 6.00 2.53 -11.11
C SER A 181 6.16 3.78 -10.26
N GLU A 182 5.78 3.72 -8.98
CA GLU A 182 6.00 4.82 -8.05
C GLU A 182 7.50 5.00 -7.80
N LEU A 183 7.99 6.21 -8.04
CA LEU A 183 9.37 6.57 -7.77
C LEU A 183 9.61 6.49 -6.26
N THR A 184 10.72 5.86 -5.88
CA THR A 184 11.19 5.92 -4.49
C THR A 184 11.46 7.39 -4.09
N PRO A 185 11.43 7.75 -2.80
CA PRO A 185 11.72 9.12 -2.35
C PRO A 185 13.03 9.70 -2.90
N GLN A 186 14.05 8.84 -3.03
CA GLN A 186 15.36 9.22 -3.57
C GLN A 186 15.30 9.48 -5.09
N GLU A 187 14.64 8.60 -5.84
CA GLU A 187 14.42 8.78 -7.27
C GLU A 187 13.52 9.98 -7.55
N ARG A 188 12.52 10.23 -6.71
CA ARG A 188 11.65 11.40 -6.81
C ARG A 188 12.44 12.69 -6.63
N LYS A 189 13.33 12.74 -5.64
CA LYS A 189 14.25 13.88 -5.45
C LYS A 189 15.17 14.09 -6.65
N ALA A 190 15.69 13.00 -7.24
CA ALA A 190 16.49 13.07 -8.46
C ALA A 190 15.67 13.60 -9.65
N TYR A 191 14.46 13.08 -9.84
CA TYR A 191 13.51 13.52 -10.86
C TYR A 191 13.19 15.01 -10.74
N ASP A 192 12.84 15.49 -9.54
CA ASP A 192 12.53 16.91 -9.30
C ASP A 192 13.76 17.80 -9.57
N SER A 193 14.96 17.32 -9.25
CA SER A 193 16.20 18.05 -9.50
C SER A 193 16.50 18.17 -11.01
N ILE A 194 16.28 17.09 -11.76
CA ILE A 194 16.40 17.09 -13.23
C ILE A 194 15.34 18.01 -13.83
N LYS A 195 14.10 17.95 -13.35
CA LYS A 195 13.00 18.77 -13.85
C LYS A 195 13.24 20.26 -13.63
N LYS A 196 13.70 20.65 -12.44
CA LYS A 196 14.11 22.03 -12.14
C LYS A 196 15.23 22.53 -13.07
N LYS A 197 16.18 21.67 -13.42
CA LYS A 197 17.27 22.03 -14.36
C LYS A 197 16.72 22.22 -15.78
N GLU A 198 15.80 21.38 -16.22
CA GLU A 198 15.13 21.49 -17.52
C GLU A 198 14.29 22.79 -17.61
N ASP A 199 13.48 23.07 -16.59
CA ASP A 199 12.62 24.26 -16.55
C ASP A 199 13.42 25.56 -16.55
N ARG A 200 14.57 25.60 -15.85
CA ARG A 200 15.49 26.74 -15.92
C ARG A 200 16.02 26.98 -17.33
N LYS A 201 16.46 25.93 -18.03
CA LYS A 201 16.90 26.06 -19.43
C LYS A 201 15.77 26.56 -20.34
N ASN A 202 14.56 26.02 -20.17
CA ASN A 202 13.39 26.44 -20.93
C ASN A 202 13.03 27.91 -20.67
N LEU A 203 13.16 28.36 -19.42
CA LEU A 203 12.96 29.75 -19.04
C LEU A 203 14.01 30.67 -19.67
N GLU A 204 15.28 30.28 -19.67
CA GLU A 204 16.39 31.02 -20.30
C GLU A 204 16.18 31.16 -21.81
N ILE A 205 15.79 30.08 -22.49
CA ILE A 205 15.48 30.09 -23.93
C ILE A 205 14.29 31.01 -24.21
N ALA A 206 13.22 30.92 -23.40
CA ALA A 206 12.07 31.81 -23.52
C ALA A 206 12.45 33.27 -23.30
N ALA A 207 13.27 33.57 -22.28
CA ALA A 207 13.79 34.90 -22.01
C ALA A 207 14.62 35.43 -23.18
N SER A 208 15.56 34.63 -23.70
CA SER A 208 16.36 34.99 -24.89
C SER A 208 15.47 35.34 -26.09
N ASN A 209 14.42 34.54 -26.34
CA ASN A 209 13.48 34.79 -27.42
C ASN A 209 12.63 36.06 -27.20
N THR A 210 12.23 36.36 -25.96
CA THR A 210 11.54 37.64 -25.65
C THR A 210 12.43 38.84 -25.92
N ILE A 211 13.70 38.78 -25.52
CA ILE A 211 14.66 39.87 -25.74
C ILE A 211 14.93 40.03 -27.24
N LYS A 212 15.18 38.93 -27.96
CA LYS A 212 15.39 38.94 -29.42
C LYS A 212 14.20 39.53 -30.18
N SER A 213 12.97 39.16 -29.80
CA SER A 213 11.76 39.69 -30.43
C SER A 213 11.49 41.15 -30.07
N ALA A 214 11.75 41.57 -28.82
CA ALA A 214 11.68 42.96 -28.39
C ALA A 214 12.69 43.85 -29.16
N LEU A 215 13.94 43.42 -29.26
CA LEU A 215 14.99 44.15 -29.98
C LEU A 215 14.66 44.26 -31.47
N ARG A 216 14.20 43.17 -32.09
CA ARG A 216 13.78 43.18 -33.50
C ARG A 216 12.62 44.15 -33.73
N LEU A 217 11.64 44.17 -32.83
CA LEU A 217 10.53 45.12 -32.87
C LEU A 217 11.03 46.57 -32.74
N ARG A 218 11.91 46.86 -31.78
CA ARG A 218 12.47 48.20 -31.56
C ARG A 218 13.29 48.68 -32.77
N LEU A 219 14.14 47.82 -33.33
CA LEU A 219 14.94 48.14 -34.52
C LEU A 219 14.05 48.42 -35.74
N PHE A 220 12.99 47.62 -35.93
CA PHE A 220 12.02 47.82 -37.00
C PHE A 220 11.30 49.18 -36.87
N LEU A 221 10.84 49.52 -35.65
CA LEU A 221 10.18 50.80 -35.37
C LEU A 221 11.10 52.01 -35.58
N LYS A 222 12.40 51.87 -35.30
CA LYS A 222 13.39 52.95 -35.52
C LYS A 222 13.68 53.18 -37.00
N LYS A 223 13.70 52.12 -37.82
CA LYS A 223 14.05 52.20 -39.24
C LYS A 223 12.88 52.70 -40.12
N ASN A 224 11.65 52.37 -39.75
CA ASN A 224 10.44 52.70 -40.51
C ASN A 224 9.37 53.40 -39.64
N PRO A 225 9.47 54.72 -39.41
CA PRO A 225 8.54 55.44 -38.52
C PRO A 225 7.11 55.62 -39.08
N MET A 226 6.92 55.53 -40.40
CA MET A 226 5.68 55.93 -41.10
C MET A 226 4.98 54.78 -41.88
N ILE A 227 5.21 53.50 -41.54
CA ILE A 227 4.57 52.38 -42.26
C ILE A 227 3.52 51.68 -41.38
N ALA A 228 2.25 51.81 -41.77
CA ALA A 228 1.12 51.04 -41.24
C ALA A 228 1.09 49.66 -41.91
N ASP A 229 1.97 48.77 -41.46
CA ASP A 229 2.25 47.53 -42.19
C ASP A 229 1.72 46.28 -41.49
N LYS A 230 1.14 45.36 -42.26
CA LYS A 230 0.75 44.01 -41.82
C LYS A 230 1.94 43.28 -41.16
N ASN A 231 3.15 43.60 -41.60
CA ASN A 231 4.43 43.16 -41.04
C ASN A 231 4.67 43.64 -39.59
N LYS A 232 4.25 44.86 -39.24
CA LYS A 232 4.34 45.43 -37.88
C LYS A 232 3.46 44.65 -36.90
N ALA A 233 2.21 44.35 -37.30
CA ALA A 233 1.30 43.54 -36.50
C ALA A 233 1.83 42.12 -36.27
N GLY A 234 2.43 41.51 -37.29
CA GLY A 234 3.10 40.21 -37.18
C GLY A 234 4.26 40.21 -36.17
N LEU A 235 5.12 41.23 -36.18
CA LEU A 235 6.22 41.36 -35.21
C LEU A 235 5.72 41.60 -33.78
N ILE A 236 4.70 42.44 -33.60
CA ILE A 236 4.07 42.69 -32.29
C ILE A 236 3.47 41.40 -31.73
N ASN A 237 2.75 40.63 -32.55
CA ASN A 237 2.19 39.34 -32.13
C ASN A 237 3.30 38.34 -31.78
N LYS A 238 4.40 38.32 -32.54
CA LYS A 238 5.55 37.46 -32.24
C LYS A 238 6.20 37.80 -30.90
N PHE A 239 6.36 39.09 -30.60
CA PHE A 239 6.85 39.56 -29.30
C PHE A 239 5.86 39.22 -28.17
N LYS A 240 4.57 39.50 -28.37
CA LYS A 240 3.50 39.19 -27.40
C LYS A 240 3.47 37.70 -27.07
N ASN A 241 3.53 36.82 -28.07
CA ASN A 241 3.55 35.37 -27.88
C ASN A 241 4.80 34.90 -27.12
N ALA A 242 5.98 35.43 -27.45
CA ALA A 242 7.20 35.13 -26.70
C ALA A 242 7.08 35.56 -25.24
N LEU A 243 6.51 36.75 -24.99
CA LEU A 243 6.37 37.32 -23.65
C LEU A 243 5.35 36.57 -22.80
N ILE A 244 4.22 36.16 -23.39
CA ILE A 244 3.25 35.28 -22.75
C ILE A 244 3.91 33.95 -22.38
N LYS A 245 4.65 33.33 -23.31
CA LYS A 245 5.35 32.06 -23.06
C LYS A 245 6.33 32.16 -21.89
N TYR A 246 7.14 33.22 -21.84
CA TYR A 246 8.04 33.48 -20.70
C TYR A 246 7.28 33.66 -19.38
N ARG A 247 6.20 34.46 -19.37
CA ARG A 247 5.40 34.71 -18.16
C ARG A 247 4.75 33.44 -17.62
N VAL A 248 4.20 32.59 -18.50
CA VAL A 248 3.61 31.30 -18.13
C VAL A 248 4.67 30.39 -17.52
N LEU A 249 5.83 30.23 -18.17
CA LEU A 249 6.93 29.41 -17.64
C LEU A 249 7.41 29.91 -16.28
N LYS A 250 7.60 31.23 -16.12
CA LYS A 250 7.99 31.83 -14.84
C LYS A 250 6.96 31.60 -13.74
N ARG A 251 5.67 31.70 -14.07
CA ARG A 251 4.58 31.44 -13.11
C ARG A 251 4.55 29.98 -12.68
N ASN A 252 4.72 29.05 -13.62
CA ASN A 252 4.72 27.61 -13.34
C ASN A 252 5.89 27.20 -12.43
N ILE A 253 7.09 27.73 -12.67
CA ILE A 253 8.26 27.48 -11.80
C ILE A 253 7.98 27.99 -10.38
N LYS A 254 7.43 29.20 -10.23
CA LYS A 254 7.10 29.76 -8.92
C LYS A 254 6.02 28.96 -8.18
N ALA A 255 5.03 28.44 -8.90
CA ALA A 255 4.01 27.55 -8.33
C ALA A 255 4.64 26.22 -7.85
N SER A 256 5.48 25.60 -8.69
CA SER A 256 6.18 24.35 -8.35
C SER A 256 7.14 24.48 -7.16
N GLU A 257 7.71 25.66 -6.91
CA GLU A 257 8.52 25.92 -5.71
C GLU A 257 7.68 26.10 -4.44
N GLN A 258 6.43 26.57 -4.56
CA GLN A 258 5.49 26.72 -3.44
C GLN A 258 4.86 25.40 -3.03
N ASP A 259 4.66 24.48 -3.98
CA ASP A 259 4.32 23.08 -3.74
C ASP A 259 5.55 22.33 -3.20
N ALA A 260 6.17 22.85 -2.12
CA ALA A 260 7.25 22.17 -1.45
C ALA A 260 6.77 20.75 -1.12
N PRO A 261 7.49 19.70 -1.56
CA PRO A 261 7.02 18.33 -1.40
C PRO A 261 6.76 18.08 0.08
N PHE A 262 5.67 17.38 0.38
CA PHE A 262 5.28 17.02 1.76
C PHE A 262 6.46 16.41 2.53
N GLU A 263 7.36 15.70 1.85
CA GLU A 263 8.61 15.18 2.40
C GLU A 263 9.59 16.25 2.91
N TYR A 264 9.71 17.41 2.27
CA TYR A 264 10.53 18.51 2.79
C TYR A 264 9.91 19.10 4.06
N ILE A 265 8.59 19.24 4.07
CA ILE A 265 7.84 19.70 5.25
C ILE A 265 8.00 18.69 6.38
N LEU A 266 7.85 17.40 6.10
CA LEU A 266 8.06 16.28 7.02
C LEU A 266 9.49 16.22 7.55
N ALA A 267 10.51 16.34 6.70
CA ALA A 267 11.91 16.33 7.11
C ALA A 267 12.20 17.48 8.08
N LYS A 268 11.70 18.68 7.76
CA LYS A 268 11.81 19.86 8.62
C LYS A 268 11.01 19.72 9.92
N LEU A 269 9.86 19.05 9.87
CA LEU A 269 9.07 18.70 11.06
C LEU A 269 9.83 17.71 11.94
N ASN A 270 10.41 16.67 11.34
CA ASN A 270 11.13 15.63 12.06
C ASN A 270 12.40 16.20 12.72
N GLU A 271 13.10 17.11 12.04
CA GLU A 271 14.21 17.88 12.61
C GLU A 271 13.75 18.72 13.83
N LYS A 272 12.62 19.44 13.70
CA LYS A 272 12.04 20.19 14.83
C LYS A 272 11.61 19.29 15.99
N VAL A 273 11.01 18.14 15.71
CA VAL A 273 10.58 17.17 16.73
C VAL A 273 11.80 16.59 17.45
N SER A 274 12.84 16.23 16.70
CA SER A 274 14.09 15.71 17.26
C SER A 274 14.76 16.72 18.18
N TYR A 275 14.82 17.99 17.76
CA TYR A 275 15.32 19.08 18.60
C TYR A 275 14.48 19.26 19.87
N GLY A 276 13.14 19.24 19.75
CA GLY A 276 12.25 19.35 20.91
C GLY A 276 12.40 18.19 21.90
N LEU A 277 12.59 16.96 21.40
CA LEU A 277 12.86 15.80 22.25
C LEU A 277 14.18 15.91 23.00
N GLU A 278 15.23 16.43 22.34
CA GLU A 278 16.53 16.65 22.97
C GLU A 278 16.45 17.73 24.07
N GLU A 279 15.67 18.80 23.84
CA GLU A 279 15.41 19.82 24.85
C GLU A 279 14.66 19.26 26.07
N ILE A 280 13.62 18.44 25.86
CA ILE A 280 12.87 17.79 26.93
C ILE A 280 13.77 16.83 27.72
N LYS A 281 14.60 16.05 27.02
CA LYS A 281 15.57 15.14 27.66
C LYS A 281 16.53 15.89 28.57
N ASN A 282 17.07 17.02 28.10
CA ASN A 282 17.96 17.88 28.89
C ASN A 282 17.24 18.46 30.11
N LYS A 283 16.00 18.93 29.95
CA LYS A 283 15.17 19.41 31.07
C LYS A 283 14.89 18.32 32.11
N CYS A 284 14.57 17.10 31.67
CA CYS A 284 14.39 15.94 32.56
C CYS A 284 15.68 15.59 33.31
N TYR A 285 16.84 15.67 32.66
CA TYR A 285 18.13 15.44 33.33
C TYR A 285 18.36 16.46 34.45
N VAL A 286 18.13 17.75 34.17
CA VAL A 286 18.21 18.83 35.17
C VAL A 286 17.23 18.55 36.32
N TYR A 287 15.98 18.18 36.02
CA TYR A 287 14.98 17.87 37.03
C TYR A 287 15.40 16.70 37.94
N LYS A 288 15.98 15.64 37.35
CA LYS A 288 16.52 14.50 38.10
C LYS A 288 17.65 14.92 39.05
N THR A 289 18.54 15.81 38.60
CA THR A 289 19.60 16.33 39.47
C THR A 289 19.07 17.23 40.57
N LEU A 290 18.00 17.99 40.32
CA LEU A 290 17.34 18.81 41.33
C LEU A 290 16.63 17.96 42.39
N LEU A 291 15.94 16.89 41.98
CA LEU A 291 15.33 15.93 42.90
C LEU A 291 16.38 15.30 43.83
N ALA A 292 17.51 14.84 43.27
CA ALA A 292 18.60 14.31 44.10
C ALA A 292 19.14 15.33 45.11
N ARG A 293 19.19 16.61 44.75
CA ARG A 293 19.58 17.69 45.69
C ARG A 293 18.51 17.94 46.76
N LEU A 294 17.23 17.85 46.42
CA LEU A 294 16.13 18.00 47.38
C LEU A 294 16.15 16.87 48.42
N ASP A 295 16.33 15.62 48.01
CA ASP A 295 16.46 14.48 48.92
C ASP A 295 17.64 14.66 49.89
N THR A 296 18.78 15.16 49.40
CA THR A 296 19.94 15.47 50.26
C THR A 296 19.66 16.62 51.24
N SER A 297 18.80 17.58 50.86
CA SER A 297 18.41 18.68 51.75
C SER A 297 17.46 18.21 52.84
N GLU A 298 16.49 17.36 52.50
CA GLU A 298 15.53 16.79 53.47
C GLU A 298 16.23 15.93 54.52
N THR A 299 17.18 15.10 54.10
CA THR A 299 18.02 14.32 55.02
C THR A 299 18.85 15.21 55.95
N ASN A 300 19.42 16.31 55.45
CA ASN A 300 20.11 17.30 56.29
C ASN A 300 19.16 17.98 57.31
N GLN A 301 17.93 18.31 56.91
CA GLN A 301 16.93 18.88 57.83
C GLN A 301 16.54 17.90 58.94
N LEU A 302 16.38 16.62 58.62
CA LEU A 302 16.12 15.56 59.60
C LEU A 302 17.27 15.44 60.62
N GLN A 303 18.52 15.45 60.14
CA GLN A 303 19.69 15.43 61.04
C GLN A 303 19.72 16.66 61.96
N LEU A 304 19.44 17.86 61.44
CA LEU A 304 19.37 19.08 62.25
C LEU A 304 18.30 18.99 63.35
N LYS A 305 17.13 18.40 63.07
CA LYS A 305 16.09 18.18 64.10
C LYS A 305 16.61 17.29 65.24
N VAL A 306 17.31 16.21 64.91
CA VAL A 306 17.93 15.31 65.91
C VAL A 306 18.98 16.04 66.75
N TYR A 307 19.83 16.86 66.12
CA TYR A 307 20.80 17.67 66.86
C TYR A 307 20.13 18.67 67.81
N VAL A 308 19.04 19.31 67.39
CA VAL A 308 18.26 20.23 68.23
C VAL A 308 17.63 19.51 69.42
N GLU A 309 17.09 18.30 69.24
CA GLU A 309 16.58 17.49 70.36
C GLU A 309 17.68 17.11 71.35
N ASN A 310 18.82 16.64 70.86
CA ASN A 310 19.98 16.31 71.70
C ASN A 310 20.46 17.53 72.51
N LEU A 311 20.45 18.73 71.91
CA LEU A 311 20.80 19.97 72.60
C LEU A 311 19.76 20.35 73.66
N LYS A 312 18.47 20.15 73.42
CA LYS A 312 17.42 20.36 74.43
C LYS A 312 17.60 19.43 75.62
N ASP A 313 17.87 18.15 75.36
CA ASP A 313 18.14 17.15 76.40
C ASP A 313 19.40 17.49 77.21
N LEU A 314 20.47 17.92 76.53
CA LEU A 314 21.69 18.36 77.20
C LEU A 314 21.42 19.59 78.08
N ASN A 315 20.67 20.56 77.57
CA ASN A 315 20.31 21.76 78.32
C ASN A 315 19.46 21.42 79.56
N ALA A 316 18.49 20.50 79.43
CA ALA A 316 17.71 20.00 80.56
C ALA A 316 18.59 19.30 81.62
N LYS A 317 19.56 18.49 81.20
CA LYS A 317 20.53 17.85 82.10
C LYS A 317 21.40 18.87 82.83
N VAL A 318 21.85 19.92 82.14
CA VAL A 318 22.65 21.00 82.73
C VAL A 318 21.81 21.81 83.73
N LEU A 319 20.57 22.17 83.37
CA LEU A 319 19.63 22.85 84.27
C LEU A 319 19.38 22.03 85.55
N ASN A 320 19.13 20.73 85.42
CA ASN A 320 18.98 19.83 86.57
C ASN A 320 20.24 19.80 87.44
N LYS A 321 21.45 19.72 86.85
CA LYS A 321 22.70 19.78 87.62
C LYS A 321 22.88 21.13 88.33
N LEU A 322 22.52 22.23 87.69
CA LEU A 322 22.57 23.56 88.30
C LEU A 322 21.58 23.69 89.48
N GLU A 323 20.38 23.12 89.37
CA GLU A 323 19.43 23.08 90.49
C GLU A 323 19.95 22.24 91.67
N VAL A 324 20.58 21.10 91.40
CA VAL A 324 21.22 20.27 92.43
C VAL A 324 22.34 21.04 93.15
N ILE A 325 23.18 21.76 92.41
CA ILE A 325 24.24 22.62 92.99
C ILE A 325 23.63 23.76 93.81
N LYS A 326 22.51 24.36 93.36
CA LYS A 326 21.81 25.43 94.08
C LYS A 326 21.18 24.94 95.38
N LYS A 327 20.72 23.69 95.44
CA LYS A 327 20.26 23.01 96.66
C LYS A 327 21.42 22.65 97.59
N GLY A 328 22.58 22.28 97.05
CA GLY A 328 23.80 21.98 97.82
C GLY A 328 24.47 23.18 98.50
N ARG A 329 24.17 24.43 98.09
CA ARG A 329 24.64 25.66 98.76
C ARG A 329 23.71 26.19 99.86
N ARG A 330 22.59 25.52 100.15
CA ARG A 330 21.61 25.89 101.20
C ARG A 330 21.71 25.03 102.47
N LEU A 331 22.80 24.27 102.61
CA LEU A 331 23.27 23.62 103.84
C LEU A 331 24.62 24.26 104.19
#